data_AF-A0ABD2P7D9-F1
#
_entry.id   AF-A0ABD2P7D9-F1
#
_cell.length_a   1.000
_cell.length_b   1.000
_cell.length_c   1.000
_cell.angle_alpha   90.00
_cell.angle_beta   90.00
_cell.angle_gamma   90.00
#
_symmetry.space_group_name_H-M   'P 1'
#
loop_
_entity.id
_entity.type
_entity.pdbx_description
1 polymer ?
#
loop_
_entity_poly.entity_id
_entity_poly.type
_entity_poly.pdbx_seq_one_letter_code
_entity_poly.pdbx_strand_id
1 'polypeptide(L)'
;MAIVPEEYPDTVLNDKQIDQCWLAELVPKLKPWEGDGLKTGYVRQVVKTTEVVVWVPKALTGTAEPKEILPRLKTQNRGLRTKLWQTIAREQEPKGVTLVLDIYEASLDALGLTHL
;
A
#
# COMPACT_ATOMS: atom_id res chain seq x y z
N MET A 1 11.08 33.53 -49.09
CA MET A 1 12.19 33.11 -48.23
C MET A 1 11.65 33.01 -46.81
N ALA A 2 11.41 31.79 -46.32
CA ALA A 2 11.07 31.58 -44.92
C ALA A 2 12.23 30.78 -44.32
N ILE A 3 12.92 31.38 -43.36
CA ILE A 3 14.01 30.76 -42.61
C ILE A 3 13.34 29.78 -41.64
N VAL A 4 13.55 28.49 -41.85
CA VAL A 4 13.20 27.45 -40.89
C VAL A 4 14.37 27.38 -39.90
N PRO A 5 14.18 27.60 -38.59
CA PRO A 5 15.24 27.38 -37.62
C PRO A 5 15.52 25.87 -37.53
N GLU A 6 16.74 25.51 -37.90
CA GLU A 6 17.34 24.20 -37.75
C GLU A 6 17.52 23.85 -36.26
N GLU A 7 17.34 22.58 -35.94
CA GLU A 7 17.84 21.86 -34.76
C GLU A 7 17.15 22.11 -33.40
N TYR A 8 16.15 21.27 -33.13
CA TYR A 8 16.06 20.62 -31.81
C TYR A 8 16.47 19.16 -32.00
N PRO A 9 17.44 18.61 -31.26
CA PRO A 9 17.64 17.18 -31.25
C PRO A 9 16.44 16.57 -30.53
N ASP A 10 15.51 16.01 -31.31
CA ASP A 10 14.50 15.10 -30.81
C ASP A 10 15.24 14.01 -30.05
N THR A 11 15.24 14.11 -28.72
CA THR A 11 15.70 13.02 -27.88
C THR A 11 14.64 11.95 -28.04
N VAL A 12 14.84 11.06 -29.03
CA VAL A 12 13.91 9.96 -29.31
C VAL A 12 13.80 9.15 -28.03
N LEU A 13 12.67 9.33 -27.35
CA LEU A 13 12.34 8.57 -26.15
C LEU A 13 12.28 7.09 -26.57
N ASN A 14 12.98 6.24 -25.85
CA ASN A 14 12.83 4.80 -26.05
C ASN A 14 11.43 4.34 -25.58
N ASP A 15 11.04 3.14 -25.98
CA ASP A 15 9.71 2.59 -25.66
C ASP A 15 9.35 2.68 -24.17
N LYS A 16 10.31 2.45 -23.27
CA LYS A 16 10.08 2.58 -21.82
C LYS A 16 9.81 4.00 -21.37
N GLN A 17 10.46 4.98 -21.99
CA GLN A 17 10.24 6.39 -21.72
C GLN A 17 8.89 6.85 -22.29
N ILE A 18 8.51 6.34 -23.47
CA ILE A 18 7.18 6.58 -24.06
C ILE A 18 6.09 6.02 -23.14
N ASP A 19 6.22 4.78 -22.69
CA ASP A 19 5.26 4.15 -21.76
C ASP A 19 5.13 4.93 -20.45
N GLN A 20 6.25 5.40 -19.89
CA GLN A 20 6.25 6.22 -18.68
C GLN A 20 5.54 7.57 -18.87
N CYS A 21 5.82 8.26 -19.98
CA CYS A 21 5.16 9.52 -20.33
C CYS A 21 3.65 9.31 -20.52
N TRP A 22 3.26 8.27 -21.27
CA TRP A 22 1.86 7.92 -21.47
C TRP A 22 1.15 7.64 -20.14
N LEU A 23 1.77 6.85 -19.25
CA LEU A 23 1.20 6.54 -17.94
C LEU A 23 1.06 7.81 -17.09
N ALA A 24 2.09 8.66 -17.06
CA ALA A 24 2.13 9.89 -16.28
C ALA A 24 1.07 10.91 -16.76
N GLU A 25 0.74 10.91 -18.05
CA GLU A 25 -0.32 11.77 -18.61
C GLU A 25 -1.73 11.22 -18.37
N LEU A 26 -1.90 9.89 -18.39
CA LEU A 26 -3.21 9.25 -18.27
C LEU A 26 -3.68 9.17 -16.82
N VAL A 27 -2.78 8.83 -15.89
CA VAL A 27 -3.14 8.54 -14.50
C VAL A 27 -3.81 9.71 -13.76
N PRO A 28 -3.39 10.99 -13.92
CA PRO A 28 -4.09 12.13 -13.34
C PRO A 28 -5.50 12.36 -13.90
N LYS A 29 -5.80 11.83 -15.10
CA LYS A 29 -7.12 11.96 -15.76
C LYS A 29 -8.08 10.85 -15.34
N LEU A 30 -7.58 9.79 -14.70
CA LEU A 30 -8.42 8.80 -14.07
C LEU A 30 -9.16 9.46 -12.91
N LYS A 31 -10.44 9.14 -12.76
CA LYS A 31 -11.22 9.53 -11.58
C LYS A 31 -11.14 8.38 -10.58
N PRO A 32 -10.15 8.35 -9.68
CA PRO A 32 -10.15 7.35 -8.63
C PRO A 32 -11.41 7.48 -7.77
N TRP A 33 -11.75 6.40 -7.07
CA TRP A 33 -12.81 6.41 -6.07
C TRP A 33 -12.54 7.48 -5.00
N GLU A 34 -13.58 7.84 -4.26
CA GLU A 34 -13.54 8.93 -3.30
C GLU A 34 -12.43 8.73 -2.25
N GLY A 35 -11.49 9.69 -2.18
CA GLY A 35 -10.42 9.72 -1.19
C GLY A 35 -9.04 9.23 -1.62
N ASP A 36 -8.83 8.84 -2.88
CA ASP A 36 -7.53 8.30 -3.33
C ASP A 36 -6.84 9.14 -4.42
N GLY A 37 -5.51 9.13 -4.41
CA GLY A 37 -4.66 9.89 -5.34
C GLY A 37 -3.68 8.96 -6.05
N LEU A 38 -3.99 8.62 -7.31
CA LEU A 38 -3.12 7.74 -8.10
C LEU A 38 -1.82 8.45 -8.46
N LYS A 39 -0.70 7.72 -8.38
CA LYS A 39 0.63 8.18 -8.77
C LYS A 39 1.30 7.14 -9.66
N THR A 40 2.09 7.61 -10.60
CA THR A 40 2.95 6.75 -11.43
C THR A 40 4.33 6.63 -10.81
N GLY A 41 4.95 5.46 -10.97
CA GLY A 41 6.26 5.19 -10.40
C GLY A 41 6.81 3.85 -10.86
N TYR A 42 8.05 3.57 -10.48
CA TYR A 42 8.66 2.28 -10.80
C TYR A 42 8.03 1.17 -9.94
N VAL A 43 7.91 -0.04 -10.50
CA VAL A 43 7.42 -1.23 -9.76
C VAL A 43 8.19 -1.45 -8.45
N ARG A 44 9.50 -1.19 -8.43
CA ARG A 44 10.33 -1.27 -7.20
C ARG A 44 9.96 -0.27 -6.10
N GLN A 45 9.19 0.76 -6.43
CA GLN A 45 8.68 1.78 -5.50
C GLN A 45 7.26 1.46 -5.03
N VAL A 46 6.59 0.50 -5.67
CA VAL A 46 5.30 -0.01 -5.21
C VAL A 46 5.55 -0.79 -3.94
N VAL A 47 4.93 -0.34 -2.86
CA VAL A 47 5.06 -1.04 -1.58
C VAL A 47 4.27 -2.34 -1.67
N LYS A 48 4.96 -3.46 -1.44
CA LYS A 48 4.31 -4.76 -1.43
C LYS A 48 3.57 -4.98 -0.12
N THR A 49 2.33 -5.42 -0.23
CA THR A 49 1.48 -5.76 0.90
C THR A 49 1.07 -7.24 0.84
N THR A 50 0.69 -7.77 1.99
CA THR A 50 0.25 -9.15 2.18
C THR A 50 -0.93 -9.14 3.13
N GLU A 51 -1.93 -9.94 2.80
CA GLU A 51 -3.08 -10.16 3.66
C GLU A 51 -2.73 -11.11 4.80
N VAL A 52 -3.01 -10.70 6.04
CA VAL A 52 -2.82 -11.52 7.23
C VAL A 52 -4.13 -11.58 8.02
N VAL A 53 -4.49 -12.78 8.43
CA VAL A 53 -5.63 -13.04 9.31
C VAL A 53 -5.13 -13.15 10.74
N VAL A 54 -5.69 -12.35 11.65
CA VAL A 54 -5.38 -12.39 13.08
C VAL A 54 -6.65 -12.56 13.90
N TRP A 55 -6.61 -13.51 14.84
CA TRP A 55 -7.65 -13.67 15.85
C TRP A 55 -7.22 -12.99 17.15
N VAL A 56 -8.07 -12.10 17.67
CA VAL A 56 -7.79 -11.30 18.85
C VAL A 56 -8.79 -11.61 19.96
N PRO A 57 -8.34 -12.22 21.08
CA PRO A 57 -9.21 -12.51 22.21
C PRO A 57 -9.78 -11.24 22.85
N LYS A 58 -11.10 -11.21 23.11
CA LYS A 58 -11.77 -10.09 23.78
C LYS A 58 -11.22 -9.83 25.19
N ALA A 59 -10.72 -10.87 25.86
CA ALA A 59 -10.11 -10.75 27.19
C ALA A 59 -8.84 -9.88 27.20
N LEU A 60 -8.12 -9.78 26.07
CA LEU A 60 -6.86 -9.03 25.98
C LEU A 60 -7.08 -7.57 25.60
N THR A 61 -8.13 -7.28 24.83
CA THR A 61 -8.37 -5.95 24.28
C THR A 61 -9.52 -5.22 24.97
N GLY A 62 -10.53 -5.96 25.44
CA GLY A 62 -11.80 -5.40 25.94
C GLY A 62 -12.67 -4.79 24.84
N THR A 63 -12.22 -4.86 23.59
CA THR A 63 -12.75 -4.12 22.44
C THR A 63 -12.60 -4.94 21.16
N ALA A 64 -13.50 -4.73 20.21
CA ALA A 64 -13.40 -5.28 18.86
C ALA A 64 -12.97 -4.22 17.82
N GLU A 65 -12.67 -2.99 18.28
CA GLU A 65 -12.37 -1.88 17.38
C GLU A 65 -10.91 -1.92 16.89
N PRO A 66 -10.66 -2.04 15.57
CA PRO A 66 -9.30 -2.11 15.02
C PRO A 66 -8.42 -0.93 15.44
N LYS A 67 -9.02 0.28 15.55
CA LYS A 67 -8.33 1.50 15.99
C LYS A 67 -7.73 1.39 17.39
N GLU A 68 -8.29 0.54 18.24
CA GLU A 68 -7.78 0.29 19.61
C GLU A 68 -6.88 -0.95 19.68
N ILE A 69 -7.08 -1.91 18.78
CA ILE A 69 -6.31 -3.16 18.70
C ILE A 69 -4.94 -2.95 18.04
N LEU A 70 -4.88 -2.25 16.89
CA LEU A 70 -3.65 -2.05 16.13
C LEU A 70 -2.54 -1.34 16.93
N PRO A 71 -2.82 -0.30 17.74
CA PRO A 71 -1.80 0.29 18.61
C PRO A 71 -1.24 -0.70 19.63
N ARG A 72 -2.06 -1.61 20.17
CA ARG A 72 -1.61 -2.63 21.13
C ARG A 72 -0.70 -3.66 20.47
N LEU A 73 -1.08 -4.14 19.29
CA LEU A 73 -0.25 -5.04 18.48
C LEU A 73 1.12 -4.43 18.19
N LYS A 74 1.16 -3.14 17.84
CA LYS A 74 2.41 -2.40 17.62
C LYS A 74 3.26 -2.34 18.88
N THR A 75 2.66 -2.07 20.05
CA THR A 75 3.40 -2.00 21.32
C THR A 75 3.99 -3.34 21.71
N GLN A 76 3.28 -4.44 21.45
CA GLN A 76 3.74 -5.80 21.77
C GLN A 76 4.82 -6.31 20.82
N ASN A 77 4.79 -5.89 19.55
CA ASN A 77 5.70 -6.36 18.52
C ASN A 77 6.60 -5.21 18.05
N ARG A 78 7.73 -5.03 18.75
CA ARG A 78 8.70 -4.00 18.42
C ARG A 78 9.23 -4.21 17.00
N GLY A 79 8.96 -3.25 16.12
CA GLY A 79 9.35 -3.32 14.72
C GLY A 79 8.16 -3.30 13.75
N LEU A 80 6.92 -3.53 14.22
CA LEU A 80 5.74 -3.44 13.37
C LEU A 80 5.50 -2.01 12.87
N ARG A 81 5.39 -1.89 11.55
CA ARG A 81 5.07 -0.64 10.85
C ARG A 81 3.58 -0.57 10.53
N THR A 82 2.75 -0.36 11.55
CA THR A 82 1.28 -0.38 11.42
C THR A 82 0.64 0.89 10.83
N LYS A 83 1.42 1.93 10.50
CA LYS A 83 0.89 3.25 10.10
C LYS A 83 -0.01 3.25 8.86
N LEU A 84 0.15 2.26 7.98
CA LEU A 84 -0.57 2.17 6.72
C LEU A 84 -1.20 0.78 6.56
N TRP A 85 -1.30 0.02 7.66
CA TRP A 85 -2.07 -1.20 7.64
C TRP A 85 -3.54 -0.86 7.43
N GLN A 86 -4.19 -1.60 6.56
CA GLN A 86 -5.62 -1.44 6.31
C GLN A 86 -6.37 -2.64 6.88
N THR A 87 -7.47 -2.38 7.58
CA THR A 87 -8.38 -3.45 7.96
C THR A 87 -9.31 -3.71 6.78
N ILE A 88 -9.14 -4.85 6.13
CA ILE A 88 -9.92 -5.28 4.97
C ILE A 88 -11.28 -5.79 5.45
N ALA A 89 -11.27 -6.63 6.48
CA ALA A 89 -12.46 -7.22 7.05
C ALA A 89 -12.35 -7.38 8.57
N ARG A 90 -13.51 -7.44 9.22
CA ARG A 90 -13.67 -7.68 10.65
C ARG A 90 -14.86 -8.59 10.86
N GLU A 91 -14.65 -9.65 11.61
CA GLU A 91 -15.71 -10.55 12.06
C GLU A 91 -15.72 -10.62 13.58
N GLN A 92 -16.88 -10.34 14.17
CA GLN A 92 -17.03 -10.35 15.61
C GLN A 92 -17.49 -11.73 16.10
N GLU A 93 -16.71 -12.32 16.98
CA GLU A 93 -16.96 -13.65 17.53
C GLU A 93 -17.33 -13.57 19.03
N PRO A 94 -17.96 -14.61 19.60
CA PRO A 94 -18.32 -14.60 21.02
C PRO A 94 -17.15 -14.37 21.98
N LYS A 95 -15.94 -14.83 21.62
CA LYS A 95 -14.74 -14.78 22.48
C LYS A 95 -13.68 -13.77 22.00
N GLY A 96 -13.91 -13.08 20.89
CA GLY A 96 -12.88 -12.29 20.25
C GLY A 96 -13.32 -11.61 18.97
N VAL A 97 -12.35 -11.22 18.17
CA VAL A 97 -12.56 -10.62 16.86
C VAL A 97 -11.52 -11.19 15.90
N THR A 98 -11.96 -11.62 14.72
CA THR A 98 -11.07 -11.94 13.61
C THR A 98 -10.92 -10.70 12.75
N LEU A 99 -9.67 -10.32 12.48
CA LEU A 99 -9.33 -9.19 11.62
C LEU A 99 -8.55 -9.70 10.42
N VAL A 100 -8.94 -9.24 9.24
CA VAL A 100 -8.17 -9.39 8.01
C VAL A 100 -7.47 -8.07 7.75
N LEU A 101 -6.14 -8.11 7.72
CA LEU A 101 -5.28 -6.93 7.66
C LEU A 101 -4.43 -6.98 6.39
N ASP A 102 -4.42 -5.91 5.62
CA ASP A 102 -3.40 -5.69 4.60
C ASP A 102 -2.18 -5.04 5.26
N ILE A 103 -1.05 -5.74 5.25
CA ILE A 103 0.17 -5.32 5.94
C ILE A 103 1.35 -5.26 4.99
N TYR A 104 2.34 -4.42 5.29
CA TYR A 104 3.57 -4.41 4.50
C TYR A 104 4.36 -5.70 4.69
N GLU A 105 4.91 -6.24 3.59
CA GLU A 105 5.80 -7.41 3.63
C GLU A 105 6.97 -7.22 4.61
N ALA A 106 7.53 -6.01 4.70
CA ALA A 106 8.58 -5.68 5.66
C ALA A 106 8.16 -5.83 7.15
N SER A 107 6.87 -5.99 7.43
CA SER A 107 6.35 -6.29 8.77
C SER A 107 6.31 -7.79 9.07
N LEU A 108 6.43 -8.65 8.05
CA LEU A 108 6.44 -10.11 8.23
C LEU A 108 7.66 -10.56 9.05
N ASP A 109 8.81 -9.90 8.87
CA ASP A 109 10.02 -10.16 9.67
C ASP A 109 9.78 -9.95 11.16
N ALA A 110 9.12 -8.84 11.51
CA ALA A 110 8.80 -8.54 12.91
C ALA A 110 7.75 -9.50 13.50
N LEU A 111 7.00 -10.21 12.65
CA LEU A 111 6.07 -11.27 13.05
C LEU A 111 6.72 -12.67 13.01
N GLY A 112 7.95 -12.80 12.52
CA GLY A 112 8.62 -14.09 12.33
C GLY A 112 8.01 -14.94 11.21
N LEU A 113 7.35 -14.32 10.22
CA LEU A 113 6.59 -14.99 9.16
C LEU A 113 7.32 -15.03 7.80
N THR A 114 8.62 -14.76 7.75
CA THR A 114 9.40 -14.59 6.51
C THR A 114 9.61 -15.87 5.68
N HIS A 115 9.11 -17.03 6.13
CA HIS A 115 9.33 -18.34 5.50
C HIS A 115 8.04 -19.06 5.07
N LEU A 116 6.90 -18.34 5.03
CA LEU A 116 5.64 -18.88 4.52
C LEU A 116 5.51 -18.71 3.00
#